data_AF-A0AAW3RBU5-F1
#
_entry.id   AF-A0AAW3RBU5-F1
#
_cell.length_a   1.000
_cell.length_b   1.000
_cell.length_c   1.000
_cell.angle_alpha   90.00
_cell.angle_beta   90.00
_cell.angle_gamma   90.00
#
_symmetry.space_group_name_H-M   'P 1'
#
loop_
_entity.id
_entity.type
_entity.pdbx_description
1 polymer ?
#
loop_
_entity_poly.entity_id
_entity_poly.type
_entity_poly.pdbx_seq_one_letter_code
_entity_poly.pdbx_strand_id
1 'polypeptide(L)' 'MDTITVFANIFDVSTDYLLGTSNSRKESSNEIDLGEQIEDKNKILKYQGRPIPEEDLNLILRLLKSGKDDDAE' A
#
# COMPACT_ATOMS: atom_id res chain seq x y z
N MET A 1 -5.08 -27.71 4.37
CA MET A 1 -4.64 -26.59 3.52
C MET A 1 -4.95 -26.99 2.10
N ASP A 2 -5.97 -26.38 1.50
CA ASP A 2 -6.37 -26.70 0.12
C ASP A 2 -5.29 -26.18 -0.83
N THR A 3 -4.76 -27.07 -1.67
CA THR A 3 -3.65 -26.78 -2.60
C THR A 3 -3.94 -25.58 -3.50
N ILE A 4 -5.20 -25.42 -3.91
CA ILE A 4 -5.66 -24.29 -4.74
C ILE A 4 -5.48 -22.94 -4.03
N THR A 5 -5.74 -22.87 -2.72
CA THR A 5 -5.53 -21.65 -1.93
C THR A 5 -4.05 -21.29 -1.84
N VAL A 6 -3.16 -22.29 -1.76
CA VAL A 6 -1.71 -22.08 -1.77
C VAL A 6 -1.26 -21.48 -3.11
N PHE A 7 -1.71 -22.06 -4.22
CA PHE A 7 -1.41 -21.53 -5.55
C PHE A 7 -1.97 -20.12 -5.76
N ALA A 8 -3.20 -19.86 -5.31
CA ALA A 8 -3.82 -18.53 -5.41
C ALA A 8 -2.97 -17.45 -4.71
N ASN A 9 -2.43 -17.76 -3.53
CA ASN A 9 -1.55 -16.83 -2.80
C ASN A 9 -0.17 -16.68 -3.45
N ILE A 10 0.41 -17.75 -4.01
CA ILE A 10 1.71 -17.67 -4.71
C ILE A 10 1.63 -16.74 -5.93
N PHE A 11 0.54 -16.85 -6.69
CA PHE A 11 0.36 -16.09 -7.93
C PHE A 11 -0.38 -14.76 -7.74
N ASP A 12 -0.74 -14.42 -6.51
CA ASP A 12 -1.53 -13.23 -6.16
C ASP A 12 -2.82 -13.09 -6.98
N VAL A 13 -3.57 -14.19 -7.06
CA VAL A 13 -4.85 -14.27 -7.79
C VAL A 13 -5.93 -14.83 -6.88
N SER A 14 -7.19 -14.67 -7.26
CA SER A 14 -8.30 -15.32 -6.56
C SER A 14 -8.33 -16.83 -6.88
N THR A 15 -8.91 -17.63 -6.01
CA THR A 15 -9.16 -19.05 -6.32
C THR A 15 -10.12 -19.18 -7.51
N ASP A 16 -11.06 -18.25 -7.65
CA ASP A 16 -11.99 -18.16 -8.81
C ASP A 16 -11.26 -17.89 -10.13
N TYR A 17 -10.17 -17.12 -10.10
CA TYR A 17 -9.30 -16.91 -11.25
C TYR A 17 -8.62 -18.22 -11.68
N LEU A 18 -8.14 -19.01 -10.72
CA LEU A 18 -7.53 -20.32 -11.01
C LEU A 18 -8.54 -21.37 -11.49
N LEU A 19 -9.78 -21.26 -11.05
CA LEU A 19 -10.88 -22.13 -11.46
C LEU A 19 -11.55 -21.69 -12.76
N GLY A 20 -11.17 -20.54 -13.31
CA GLY A 20 -11.74 -20.00 -14.55
C GLY A 20 -13.19 -19.54 -14.42
N THR A 21 -13.69 -19.36 -13.19
CA THR A 21 -15.04 -18.87 -12.90
C THR A 21 -15.13 -17.35 -12.94
N SER A 22 -13.97 -16.65 -12.85
CA SER A 22 -13.86 -15.20 -13.00
C SER A 22 -12.56 -14.80 -13.69
N ASN A 23 -12.58 -13.67 -14.42
CA ASN A 23 -11.38 -13.04 -14.98
C ASN A 23 -10.73 -12.01 -14.04
N SER A 24 -11.25 -11.84 -12.83
CA SER A 24 -10.68 -10.89 -11.86
C SER A 24 -9.43 -11.46 -11.18
N ARG A 25 -8.27 -10.83 -11.43
CA ARG A 25 -7.15 -10.93 -10.48
C ARG A 25 -7.64 -10.44 -9.12
N LYS A 26 -7.07 -10.97 -8.03
CA LYS A 26 -7.33 -10.45 -6.69
C LYS A 26 -7.04 -8.95 -6.78
N GLU A 27 -8.00 -8.09 -6.48
CA GLU A 27 -7.67 -6.68 -6.29
C GLU A 27 -6.84 -6.62 -5.01
N SER A 28 -5.53 -6.83 -5.16
CA SER A 28 -4.56 -6.44 -4.16
C SER A 28 -4.62 -4.91 -4.17
N SER A 29 -5.47 -4.32 -3.33
CA SER A 29 -5.21 -2.95 -2.91
C SER A 29 -3.85 -3.02 -2.22
N ASN A 30 -2.79 -2.67 -2.96
CA ASN A 30 -1.46 -2.49 -2.40
C ASN A 30 -1.53 -1.19 -1.59
N GLU A 31 -2.27 -1.24 -0.48
CA GLU A 31 -2.39 -0.17 0.47
C GLU A 31 -1.01 0.02 1.09
N ILE A 32 -0.43 1.18 0.82
CA ILE A 32 0.84 1.59 1.38
C ILE A 32 0.49 2.62 2.44
N ASP A 33 0.74 2.27 3.71
CA ASP A 33 0.69 3.26 4.78
C ASP A 33 1.92 4.17 4.68
N LEU A 34 1.69 5.39 4.20
CA LEU A 34 2.72 6.43 4.10
C LEU A 34 3.36 6.76 5.45
N GLY A 35 2.62 6.69 6.55
CA GLY A 35 3.13 6.90 7.91
C GLY A 35 4.20 5.86 8.26
N GLU A 36 3.89 4.57 8.07
CA GLU A 36 4.87 3.49 8.29
C GLU A 36 6.11 3.63 7.39
N GLN A 37 5.93 4.05 6.14
CA GLN A 37 7.06 4.25 5.23
C GLN A 37 7.96 5.42 5.66
N ILE A 38 7.40 6.45 6.30
CA ILE A 38 8.15 7.62 6.77
C ILE A 38 8.89 7.32 8.08
N GLU A 39 8.34 6.47 8.96
CA GLU A 39 8.99 6.07 10.21
C GLU A 39 10.15 5.07 10.00
N ASP A 40 10.14 4.32 8.90
CA ASP A 40 11.19 3.36 8.56
C ASP A 40 12.50 4.06 8.12
N LYS A 41 13.45 4.15 9.06
CA LYS A 41 14.78 4.77 8.84
C LYS A 41 15.64 4.06 7.80
N ASN A 42 15.26 2.87 7.33
CA ASN A 42 16.01 2.14 6.31
C ASN A 42 15.52 2.45 4.88
N LYS A 43 14.50 3.30 4.73
CA LYS A 43 13.92 3.66 3.44
C LYS A 43 14.21 5.10 3.08
N ILE A 44 14.48 5.32 1.80
CA ILE A 44 14.61 6.66 1.22
C ILE A 44 13.38 6.88 0.33
N LEU A 45 12.51 7.78 0.77
CA LEU A 45 11.35 8.18 0.00
C LEU A 45 11.80 9.06 -1.17
N LYS A 46 11.26 8.77 -2.36
CA LYS A 46 11.61 9.48 -3.59
C LYS A 46 10.37 9.99 -4.28
N TYR A 47 10.48 11.18 -4.86
CA TYR A 47 9.49 11.76 -5.74
C TYR A 47 10.17 12.11 -7.06
N GLN A 48 9.60 11.64 -8.18
CA GLN A 48 10.17 11.82 -9.53
C GLN A 48 11.64 11.37 -9.64
N GLY A 49 12.00 10.28 -8.96
CA GLY A 49 13.35 9.72 -8.97
C GLY A 49 14.36 10.45 -8.08
N ARG A 50 13.97 11.55 -7.42
CA ARG A 50 14.83 12.30 -6.49
C ARG A 50 14.45 11.99 -5.03
N PRO A 51 15.42 11.87 -4.12
CA PRO A 51 15.12 11.74 -2.69
C PRO A 51 14.38 12.99 -2.21
N ILE A 52 13.33 12.78 -1.41
CA ILE A 52 12.58 13.87 -0.80
C ILE A 52 13.38 14.36 0.41
N PRO A 53 13.68 15.66 0.51
CA PRO A 53 14.30 16.25 1.70
C PRO A 53 13.45 16.06 2.96
N GLU A 54 14.07 16.01 4.14
CA GLU A 54 13.35 15.89 5.41
C GLU A 54 12.39 17.07 5.68
N GLU A 55 12.78 18.29 5.29
CA GLU A 55 11.92 19.48 5.42
C GLU A 55 10.61 19.33 4.63
N ASP A 56 10.71 18.83 3.40
CA ASP A 56 9.55 18.59 2.52
C ASP A 56 8.69 17.43 3.05
N LEU A 57 9.30 16.38 3.59
CA LEU A 57 8.58 15.28 4.25
C LEU A 57 7.76 15.79 5.44
N ASN A 58 8.32 16.67 6.27
CA ASN A 58 7.62 17.26 7.40
C ASN A 58 6.44 18.14 6.95
N LEU A 59 6.59 18.86 5.83
CA LEU A 59 5.50 19.63 5.24
C LEU A 59 4.36 18.70 4.78
N ILE A 60 4.68 17.62 4.07
CA ILE A 60 3.72 16.60 3.61
C ILE A 60 3.00 15.98 4.83
N LEU A 61 3.74 15.57 5.85
CA LEU A 61 3.18 15.02 7.09
C LEU A 61 2.21 16.00 7.76
N ARG A 62 2.54 17.29 7.81
CA ARG A 62 1.68 18.32 8.39
C ARG A 62 0.37 18.46 7.63
N LEU A 63 0.41 18.44 6.30
CA LEU A 63 -0.79 18.50 5.46
C LEU A 63 -1.68 17.26 5.66
N LEU A 64 -1.07 16.07 5.73
CA LEU A 64 -1.79 14.81 5.99
C LEU A 64 -2.45 14.78 7.37
N LYS A 65 -1.78 15.29 8.41
CA LYS A 65 -2.34 15.39 9.76
C LYS A 65 -3.48 16.40 9.85
N SER A 66 -3.33 17.57 9.20
CA SER A 66 -4.34 18.63 9.24
C SER A 66 -5.69 18.24 8.63
N GLY A 67 -5.74 17.24 7.75
CA GLY A 67 -7.00 16.76 7.17
C GLY A 67 -7.68 15.63 7.96
N LYS A 68 -7.06 15.14 9.04
CA LYS A 68 -7.59 14.00 9.84
C LYS A 68 -8.37 14.45 11.08
N ASP A 69 -8.27 15.73 11.45
CA ASP A 69 -8.93 16.29 12.65
C ASP A 69 -10.34 16.85 12.35
N ASP A 70 -10.81 16.85 11.10
CA ASP A 70 -12.12 17.40 10.71
C ASP A 70 -13.28 16.37 10.77
N ASP A 71 -13.01 15.09 11.03
CA ASP A 71 -14.02 14.01 11.10
C ASP A 71 -14.27 13.48 12.53
N ALA A 72 -13.84 14.22 13.56
CA ALA A 72 -14.07 13.90 14.97
C ALA A 72 -15.15 14.80 15.60
N GLU A 73 -16.37 14.77 15.06
CA GLU A 73 -17.61 15.22 15.74
C GLU A 73 -18.69 14.14 15.71
#